data_AF-A0A538GJN3-F1
#
_entry.id   AF-A0A538GJN3-F1
#
_cell.length_a   1.000
_cell.length_b   1.000
_cell.length_c   1.000
_cell.angle_alpha   90.00
_cell.angle_beta   90.00
_cell.angle_gamma   90.00
#
_symmetry.space_group_name_H-M   'P 1'
#
loop_
_entity.id
_entity.type
_entity.pdbx_description
1 polymer ?
#
loop_
_entity_poly.entity_id
_entity_poly.type
_entity_poly.pdbx_seq_one_letter_code
_entity_poly.pdbx_strand_id
1 'polypeptide(L)'
;MAFDPSQLEIVYTEDAERIFEAFSLTEIAKAWWAYQTTKDDRYWWAVDLMWSDPYLHDRDRREEFIELLIETAPNDDLLGNAAAGPLEDAIYDADECVSWLEDRAAGSTRFKQALGMVWIWDQVSTERFARIERAAGHALDRPR
;
A
#
# COMPACT_ATOMS: atom_id res chain seq x y z
N MET A 1 -7.95 -29.37 -7.21
CA MET A 1 -8.36 -28.05 -7.76
C MET A 1 -7.43 -27.03 -7.15
N ALA A 2 -6.82 -26.16 -7.96
CA ALA A 2 -6.08 -25.02 -7.43
C ALA A 2 -7.10 -24.01 -6.88
N PHE A 3 -6.81 -23.40 -5.74
CA PHE A 3 -7.64 -22.35 -5.15
C PHE A 3 -7.65 -21.13 -6.07
N ASP A 4 -8.84 -20.67 -6.47
CA ASP A 4 -9.04 -19.51 -7.34
C ASP A 4 -9.66 -18.36 -6.52
N PRO A 5 -8.88 -17.33 -6.15
CA PRO A 5 -9.35 -16.22 -5.33
C PRO A 5 -10.29 -15.29 -6.08
N SER A 6 -10.37 -15.34 -7.42
CA SER A 6 -11.31 -14.52 -8.20
C SER A 6 -12.78 -14.90 -7.98
N GLN A 7 -13.03 -16.06 -7.37
CA GLN A 7 -14.36 -16.55 -7.03
C GLN A 7 -14.78 -16.17 -5.60
N LEU A 8 -13.90 -15.50 -4.84
CA LEU A 8 -14.21 -15.03 -3.49
C LEU A 8 -14.75 -13.61 -3.54
N GLU A 9 -15.77 -13.36 -2.72
CA GLU A 9 -16.06 -12.02 -2.23
C GLU A 9 -15.39 -11.93 -0.86
N ILE A 10 -14.39 -11.03 -0.69
CA ILE A 10 -13.63 -10.94 0.57
C ILE A 10 -14.46 -10.17 1.60
N VAL A 11 -15.54 -10.80 2.06
CA VAL A 11 -16.50 -10.24 3.01
C VAL A 11 -16.14 -10.65 4.44
N TYR A 12 -15.47 -11.79 4.61
CA TYR A 12 -15.15 -12.36 5.90
C TYR A 12 -13.64 -12.51 6.11
N THR A 13 -13.21 -12.37 7.37
CA THR A 13 -11.82 -12.58 7.82
C THR A 13 -11.22 -13.90 7.32
N GLU A 14 -12.02 -14.97 7.34
CA GLU A 14 -11.62 -16.31 6.91
C GLU A 14 -11.27 -16.41 5.41
N ASP A 15 -11.88 -15.59 4.56
CA ASP A 15 -11.56 -15.58 3.12
C ASP A 15 -10.20 -14.91 2.86
N ALA A 16 -9.91 -13.82 3.58
CA ALA A 16 -8.60 -13.15 3.51
C ALA A 16 -7.47 -14.06 4.04
N GLU A 17 -7.68 -14.74 5.17
CA GLU A 17 -6.69 -15.67 5.72
C GLU A 17 -6.42 -16.84 4.77
N ARG A 18 -7.44 -17.39 4.12
CA ARG A 18 -7.25 -18.42 3.08
C ARG A 18 -6.42 -17.94 1.90
N ILE A 19 -6.52 -16.66 1.54
CA ILE A 19 -5.67 -16.06 0.50
C ILE A 19 -4.22 -15.98 0.99
N PHE A 20 -3.98 -15.53 2.23
CA PHE A 20 -2.63 -15.47 2.80
C PHE A 20 -1.99 -16.86 2.99
N GLU A 21 -2.79 -17.90 3.26
CA GLU A 21 -2.31 -19.29 3.31
C GLU A 21 -1.95 -19.84 1.92
N ALA A 22 -2.69 -19.43 0.88
CA ALA A 22 -2.54 -19.96 -0.47
C ALA A 22 -1.52 -19.20 -1.32
N PHE A 23 -1.27 -17.92 -1.03
CA PHE A 23 -0.42 -17.04 -1.82
C PHE A 23 0.58 -16.29 -0.95
N SER A 24 1.82 -16.22 -1.42
CA SER A 24 2.82 -15.32 -0.84
C SER A 24 2.47 -13.86 -1.10
N LEU A 25 2.97 -12.95 -0.25
CA LEU A 25 2.84 -11.49 -0.48
C LEU A 25 3.39 -11.06 -1.86
N THR A 26 4.41 -11.75 -2.38
CA THR A 26 4.93 -11.51 -3.74
C THR A 26 3.93 -11.89 -4.83
N GLU A 27 3.17 -12.98 -4.66
CA GLU A 27 2.13 -13.37 -5.62
C GLU A 27 0.93 -12.42 -5.55
N ILE A 28 0.57 -12.00 -4.34
CA ILE A 28 -0.47 -10.99 -4.13
C ILE A 28 -0.06 -9.66 -4.78
N ALA A 29 1.18 -9.20 -4.58
CA ALA A 29 1.69 -7.96 -5.18
C ALA A 29 1.70 -8.05 -6.72
N LYS A 30 2.08 -9.20 -7.29
CA LYS A 30 2.00 -9.43 -8.73
C LYS A 30 0.57 -9.33 -9.26
N ALA A 31 -0.40 -9.91 -8.54
CA ALA A 31 -1.80 -9.80 -8.90
C ALA A 31 -2.29 -8.35 -8.79
N TRP A 32 -1.90 -7.63 -7.73
CA TRP A 32 -2.19 -6.21 -7.57
C TRP A 32 -1.67 -5.39 -8.75
N TRP A 33 -0.41 -5.59 -9.14
CA TRP A 33 0.17 -4.91 -10.30
C TRP A 33 -0.47 -5.31 -11.63
N ALA A 34 -0.85 -6.57 -11.78
CA ALA A 34 -1.61 -7.03 -12.94
C ALA A 34 -2.95 -6.30 -13.04
N TYR A 35 -3.67 -6.14 -11.93
CA TYR A 35 -4.87 -5.32 -11.89
C TYR A 35 -4.56 -3.86 -12.25
N GLN A 36 -3.58 -3.22 -11.61
CA GLN A 36 -3.32 -1.80 -11.88
C GLN A 36 -2.93 -1.53 -13.34
N THR A 37 -2.24 -2.48 -13.97
CA THR A 37 -1.80 -2.37 -15.36
C THR A 37 -2.93 -2.61 -16.35
N THR A 38 -3.76 -3.63 -16.10
CA THR A 38 -4.72 -4.13 -17.11
C THR A 38 -6.17 -3.76 -16.81
N LYS A 39 -6.48 -3.43 -15.56
CA LYS A 39 -7.83 -3.27 -15.01
C LYS A 39 -8.72 -4.51 -15.25
N ASP A 40 -8.10 -5.68 -15.29
CA ASP A 40 -8.78 -6.96 -15.44
C ASP A 40 -9.27 -7.46 -14.07
N ASP A 41 -10.59 -7.58 -13.93
CA ASP A 41 -11.27 -7.94 -12.68
C ASP A 41 -10.87 -9.31 -12.12
N ARG A 42 -10.26 -10.19 -12.92
CA ARG A 42 -9.69 -11.45 -12.42
C ARG A 42 -8.61 -11.26 -11.36
N TYR A 43 -8.01 -10.07 -11.29
CA TYR A 43 -7.00 -9.69 -10.30
C TYR A 43 -7.55 -8.77 -9.20
N TRP A 44 -8.85 -8.41 -9.25
CA TRP A 44 -9.46 -7.48 -8.29
C TRP A 44 -9.35 -7.96 -6.85
N TRP A 45 -9.40 -9.28 -6.62
CA TRP A 45 -9.25 -9.87 -5.28
C TRP A 45 -7.99 -9.40 -4.55
N ALA A 46 -6.89 -9.11 -5.26
CA ALA A 46 -5.66 -8.65 -4.63
C ALA A 46 -5.76 -7.20 -4.15
N VAL A 47 -6.59 -6.39 -4.81
CA VAL A 47 -6.91 -5.02 -4.41
C VAL A 47 -7.92 -5.06 -3.26
N ASP A 48 -8.97 -5.86 -3.38
CA ASP A 48 -10.01 -6.03 -2.37
C ASP A 48 -9.45 -6.54 -1.02
N LEU A 49 -8.45 -7.43 -1.08
CA LEU A 49 -7.74 -7.94 0.10
C LEU A 49 -7.13 -6.82 0.95
N MET A 50 -6.72 -5.70 0.33
CA MET A 50 -6.10 -4.57 1.03
C MET A 50 -7.07 -3.80 1.92
N TRP A 51 -8.37 -3.91 1.68
CA TRP A 51 -9.39 -3.28 2.53
C TRP A 51 -10.09 -4.30 3.43
N SER A 52 -9.58 -5.53 3.48
CA SER A 52 -10.08 -6.56 4.39
C SER A 52 -9.61 -6.32 5.81
N ASP A 53 -10.48 -6.64 6.77
CA ASP A 53 -10.23 -6.51 8.21
C ASP A 53 -8.91 -7.16 8.68
N PRO A 54 -8.52 -8.37 8.22
CA PRO A 54 -7.24 -8.98 8.63
C PRO A 54 -6.02 -8.24 8.13
N TYR A 55 -6.08 -7.67 6.92
CA TYR A 55 -5.00 -6.87 6.39
C TYR A 55 -4.89 -5.52 7.13
N LEU A 56 -6.02 -4.89 7.45
CA LEU A 56 -6.03 -3.61 8.16
C LEU A 56 -5.54 -3.74 9.61
N HIS A 57 -5.75 -4.88 10.26
CA HIS A 57 -5.37 -5.09 11.66
C HIS A 57 -4.01 -5.78 11.88
N ASP A 58 -3.40 -6.37 10.84
CA ASP A 58 -2.02 -6.89 10.90
C ASP A 58 -1.03 -5.84 10.37
N ARG A 59 -0.54 -4.99 11.29
CA ARG A 59 0.39 -3.90 10.97
C ARG A 59 1.65 -4.40 10.25
N ASP A 60 2.28 -5.45 10.75
CA ASP A 60 3.55 -5.94 10.23
C ASP A 60 3.37 -6.43 8.78
N ARG A 61 2.30 -7.18 8.52
CA ARG A 61 1.97 -7.68 7.17
C ARG A 61 1.64 -6.54 6.22
N ARG A 62 0.89 -5.53 6.68
CA ARG A 62 0.54 -4.35 5.89
C ARG A 62 1.79 -3.55 5.51
N GLU A 63 2.65 -3.27 6.48
CA GLU A 63 3.91 -2.55 6.24
C GLU A 63 4.82 -3.31 5.28
N GLU A 64 4.95 -4.64 5.45
CA GLU A 64 5.71 -5.50 4.53
C GLU A 64 5.14 -5.47 3.11
N PHE A 65 3.81 -5.52 2.97
CA PHE A 65 3.17 -5.48 1.66
C PHE A 65 3.34 -4.13 0.96
N ILE A 66 3.21 -3.01 1.69
CA ILE A 66 3.43 -1.66 1.14
C ILE A 66 4.88 -1.51 0.66
N GLU A 67 5.85 -1.94 1.46
CA GLU A 67 7.27 -1.92 1.07
C GLU A 67 7.49 -2.75 -0.19
N LEU A 68 6.91 -3.96 -0.25
CA LEU A 68 6.99 -4.83 -1.40
C LEU A 68 6.39 -4.19 -2.67
N LEU A 69 5.21 -3.55 -2.56
CA LEU A 69 4.61 -2.83 -3.68
C LEU A 69 5.56 -1.73 -4.17
N ILE A 70 6.04 -0.87 -3.28
CA ILE A 70 6.94 0.24 -3.63
C ILE A 70 8.20 -0.27 -4.35
N GLU A 71 8.85 -1.29 -3.81
CA GLU A 71 10.09 -1.83 -4.37
C GLU A 71 9.87 -2.58 -5.70
N THR A 72 8.69 -3.15 -5.91
CA THR A 72 8.35 -3.93 -7.13
C THR A 72 7.52 -3.18 -8.15
N ALA A 73 7.16 -1.92 -7.89
CA ALA A 73 6.35 -1.11 -8.80
C ALA A 73 6.96 -1.11 -10.21
N PRO A 74 6.22 -1.46 -11.28
CA PRO A 74 6.82 -1.66 -12.60
C PRO A 74 7.36 -0.37 -13.25
N ASN A 75 6.81 0.78 -12.87
CA ASN A 75 7.22 2.11 -13.32
C ASN A 75 6.71 3.17 -12.33
N ASP A 76 7.07 4.43 -12.57
CA ASP A 76 6.77 5.52 -11.65
C ASP A 76 5.29 5.94 -11.67
N ASP A 77 4.58 5.75 -12.78
CA ASP A 77 3.13 5.99 -12.85
C ASP A 77 2.39 4.99 -11.95
N LEU A 78 2.78 3.72 -11.99
CA LEU A 78 2.24 2.67 -11.15
C LEU A 78 2.71 2.79 -9.69
N LEU A 79 3.92 3.30 -9.44
CA LEU A 79 4.36 3.64 -8.09
C LEU A 79 3.42 4.65 -7.43
N GLY A 80 2.94 5.64 -8.20
CA GLY A 80 1.91 6.58 -7.75
C GLY A 80 0.64 5.90 -7.25
N ASN A 81 0.24 4.76 -7.83
CA ASN A 81 -0.92 4.01 -7.33
C ASN A 81 -0.67 3.35 -5.96
N ALA A 82 0.56 2.89 -5.70
CA ALA A 82 0.91 2.38 -4.37
C ALA A 82 1.01 3.51 -3.33
N ALA A 83 1.43 4.70 -3.77
CA ALA A 83 1.42 5.90 -2.94
C ALA A 83 -0.02 6.32 -2.58
N ALA A 84 -0.89 6.48 -3.59
CA ALA A 84 -2.24 7.05 -3.43
C ALA A 84 -3.28 6.12 -2.78
N GLY A 85 -2.92 4.88 -2.46
CA GLY A 85 -3.81 3.95 -1.75
C GLY A 85 -3.09 3.34 -0.56
N PRO A 86 -2.34 2.24 -0.76
CA PRO A 86 -1.68 1.50 0.33
C PRO A 86 -0.91 2.38 1.32
N LEU A 87 -0.09 3.30 0.81
CA LEU A 87 0.78 4.13 1.63
C LEU A 87 0.01 5.25 2.34
N GLU A 88 -0.94 5.89 1.65
CA GLU A 88 -1.85 6.87 2.24
C GLU A 88 -2.72 6.28 3.35
N ASP A 89 -3.31 5.10 3.13
CA ASP A 89 -4.12 4.41 4.13
C ASP A 89 -3.31 4.14 5.41
N ALA A 90 -2.06 3.70 5.27
CA ALA A 90 -1.15 3.52 6.40
C ALA A 90 -0.83 4.85 7.12
N ILE A 91 -0.67 5.95 6.37
CA ILE A 91 -0.45 7.28 6.93
C ILE A 91 -1.65 7.76 7.75
N TYR A 92 -2.88 7.46 7.31
CA TYR A 92 -4.10 7.89 8.00
C TYR A 92 -4.30 7.15 9.32
N ASP A 93 -4.09 5.83 9.33
CA ASP A 93 -4.50 4.95 10.42
C ASP A 93 -3.74 5.12 11.73
N ALA A 94 -2.46 5.51 11.71
CA ALA A 94 -1.66 5.53 12.94
C ALA A 94 -0.61 6.66 13.00
N ASP A 95 -0.61 7.42 14.09
CA ASP A 95 0.47 8.36 14.41
C ASP A 95 1.84 7.66 14.51
N GLU A 96 1.85 6.41 14.97
CA GLU A 96 3.05 5.58 15.11
C GLU A 96 3.62 5.09 13.77
N CYS A 97 2.88 5.27 12.67
CA CYS A 97 3.32 4.93 11.32
C CYS A 97 4.48 5.84 10.87
N VAL A 98 4.52 7.09 11.34
CA VAL A 98 5.46 8.10 10.82
C VAL A 98 6.93 7.73 11.06
N SER A 99 7.26 7.12 12.20
CA SER A 99 8.63 6.70 12.47
C SER A 99 9.07 5.57 11.54
N TRP A 100 8.16 4.63 11.24
CA TRP A 100 8.41 3.59 10.23
C TRP A 100 8.64 4.20 8.84
N LEU A 101 7.81 5.16 8.44
CA LEU A 101 7.98 5.87 7.16
C LEU A 101 9.33 6.59 7.07
N GLU A 102 9.74 7.28 8.13
CA GLU A 102 11.03 7.96 8.23
C GLU A 102 12.20 6.98 8.09
N ASP A 103 12.14 5.84 8.79
CA ASP A 103 13.17 4.80 8.75
C ASP A 103 13.29 4.17 7.34
N ARG A 104 12.16 3.82 6.72
CA ARG A 104 12.13 3.25 5.36
C ARG A 104 12.60 4.25 4.32
N ALA A 105 12.15 5.50 4.42
CA ALA A 105 12.62 6.58 3.56
C ALA A 105 14.13 6.79 3.69
N ALA A 106 14.70 6.74 4.89
CA ALA A 106 16.13 6.89 5.09
C ALA A 106 16.96 5.82 4.34
N GLY A 107 16.42 4.59 4.23
CA GLY A 107 17.06 3.46 3.57
C GLY A 107 16.78 3.29 2.07
N SER A 108 15.67 3.82 1.55
CA SER A 108 15.24 3.58 0.16
C SER A 108 14.91 4.87 -0.59
N THR A 109 15.63 5.12 -1.68
CA THR A 109 15.33 6.25 -2.60
C THR A 109 13.97 6.06 -3.26
N ARG A 110 13.58 4.81 -3.53
CA ARG A 110 12.29 4.48 -4.13
C ARG A 110 11.15 4.74 -3.16
N PHE A 111 11.35 4.45 -1.88
CA PHE A 111 10.40 4.80 -0.83
C PHE A 111 10.27 6.31 -0.63
N LYS A 112 11.37 7.08 -0.68
CA LYS A 112 11.31 8.55 -0.70
C LYS A 112 10.49 9.09 -1.87
N GLN A 113 10.67 8.51 -3.05
CA GLN A 113 9.91 8.87 -4.24
C GLN A 113 8.42 8.57 -4.06
N ALA A 114 8.07 7.40 -3.53
CA ALA A 114 6.68 7.04 -3.23
C ALA A 114 6.04 8.01 -2.23
N LEU A 115 6.76 8.37 -1.16
CA LEU A 115 6.31 9.38 -0.20
C LEU A 115 6.10 10.75 -0.84
N GLY A 116 6.85 11.08 -1.90
CA GLY A 116 6.65 12.31 -2.68
C GLY A 116 5.34 12.34 -3.47
N MET A 117 4.67 11.20 -3.63
CA MET A 117 3.50 11.02 -4.49
C MET A 117 2.19 10.90 -3.70
N VAL A 118 2.22 11.02 -2.37
CA VAL A 118 1.02 10.95 -1.53
C VAL A 118 0.25 12.28 -1.48
N TRP A 119 -1.06 12.19 -1.31
CA TRP A 119 -2.04 13.27 -1.34
C TRP A 119 -2.74 13.39 0.02
N ILE A 120 -2.01 13.94 1.00
CA ILE A 120 -2.40 13.92 2.43
C ILE A 120 -2.62 15.31 3.07
N TRP A 121 -2.62 16.39 2.27
CA TRP A 121 -2.46 17.79 2.73
C TRP A 121 -3.44 18.25 3.82
N ASP A 122 -4.70 17.84 3.75
CA ASP A 122 -5.74 18.21 4.71
C ASP A 122 -6.30 17.03 5.50
N GLN A 123 -5.83 15.81 5.23
CA GLN A 123 -6.25 14.60 5.94
C GLN A 123 -5.40 14.30 7.18
N VAL A 124 -4.23 14.92 7.35
CA VAL A 124 -3.36 14.72 8.52
C VAL A 124 -3.03 16.02 9.25
N SER A 125 -2.54 15.90 10.49
CA SER A 125 -2.08 17.07 11.25
C SER A 125 -0.89 17.76 10.56
N THR A 126 -0.76 19.08 10.75
CA THR A 126 0.38 19.85 10.22
C THR A 126 1.74 19.27 10.61
N GLU A 127 1.85 18.73 11.82
CA GLU A 127 3.07 18.09 12.31
C GLU A 127 3.36 16.80 11.52
N ARG A 128 2.34 15.94 11.34
CA ARG A 128 2.46 14.71 10.56
C ARG A 128 2.84 15.01 9.12
N PHE A 129 2.16 15.97 8.48
CA PHE A 129 2.46 16.43 7.13
C PHE A 129 3.93 16.87 6.99
N ALA A 130 4.39 17.73 7.90
CA ALA A 130 5.76 18.23 7.88
C ALA A 130 6.83 17.14 8.10
N ARG A 131 6.52 16.08 8.87
CA ARG A 131 7.40 14.91 9.02
C ARG A 131 7.50 14.13 7.71
N ILE A 132 6.37 13.93 7.04
CA ILE A 132 6.31 13.20 5.77
C ILE A 132 7.03 13.97 4.65
N GLU A 133 6.87 15.30 4.56
CA GLU A 133 7.67 16.15 3.64
C GLU A 133 9.18 15.97 3.87
N ARG A 134 9.63 15.93 5.14
CA ARG A 134 11.04 15.70 5.46
C ARG A 134 11.51 14.31 5.05
N ALA A 135 10.70 13.28 5.28
CA ALA A 135 11.01 11.92 4.88
C ALA A 135 11.10 11.78 3.34
N ALA A 136 10.17 12.40 2.60
CA ALA A 136 10.19 12.48 1.14
C ALA A 136 11.37 13.31 0.60
N GLY A 137 11.93 14.20 1.42
CA GLY A 137 13.07 15.05 1.08
C GLY A 137 12.70 16.28 0.25
N HIS A 138 11.42 16.58 0.08
CA HIS A 138 10.90 17.75 -0.63
C HIS A 138 9.50 18.10 -0.14
N ALA A 139 9.04 19.31 -0.48
CA ALA A 139 7.66 19.71 -0.19
C ALA A 139 6.68 18.89 -1.05
N LEU A 140 5.64 18.36 -0.42
CA LEU A 140 4.60 17.60 -1.11
C LEU A 140 3.65 18.56 -1.84
N ASP A 141 3.01 18.05 -2.89
CA ASP A 141 2.01 18.80 -3.64
C ASP A 141 0.80 19.14 -2.77
N ARG A 142 0.32 20.38 -2.94
CA ARG A 142 -0.84 20.93 -2.23
C ARG A 142 -1.85 21.37 -3.28
N PRO A 143 -2.79 20.51 -3.70
CA PRO A 143 -3.82 20.91 -4.64
C PRO A 143 -4.56 22.14 -4.09
N ARG A 144 -4.78 23.12 -4.96
CA ARG A 144 -5.43 24.40 -4.65
C ARG A 144 -6.93 24.33 -4.78
#